data_AF-A0AAF0QMJ8-F1
#
_entry.id   AF-A0AAF0QMJ8-F1
#
_cell.length_a   1.000
_cell.length_b   1.000
_cell.length_c   1.000
_cell.angle_alpha   90.00
_cell.angle_beta   90.00
_cell.angle_gamma   90.00
#
_symmetry.space_group_name_H-M   'P 1'
#
loop_
_entity.id
_entity.type
_entity.pdbx_description
1 polymer ?
#
loop_
_entity_poly.entity_id
_entity_poly.type
_entity_poly.pdbx_seq_one_letter_code
_entity_poly.pdbx_strand_id
1 'polypeptide(L)'
;MADAFEEDAENTISIGEFLQDLEEQELEEDLVLGGDEGKECTYSKGYMKRHAIFSCLTCTPDGNVGVCTSCSLSCHDAHEILELWTKRNFRCDYGNSKFGEFFCKLDASKDVENTKNTYNHNFKGSYCTCGRPYPDPDVEDQLENLQCCICEDWFHEEHLGLESSDMVPRDDKGEPQFEDFICQCPAADYYEFLRDKEVVEDAPLTVGSSKELNNESSSVETPITDNNPKEDCNGKAVLLGENATTNTLLNQCNTIAGPSTKCVVGLNLLEAPISLEKSKLMFLSKNWREDLCRCPHCTEFYK
;
A
#
# COMPACT_ATOMS: atom_id res chain seq x y z
N MET A 1 -51.83 -44.31 15.23
CA MET A 1 -52.40 -42.95 15.34
C MET A 1 -51.66 -42.28 16.49
N ALA A 2 -50.64 -41.51 16.17
CA ALA A 2 -50.02 -40.52 17.05
C ALA A 2 -49.21 -39.62 16.13
N ASP A 3 -49.70 -38.40 16.06
CA ASP A 3 -49.29 -37.30 15.21
C ASP A 3 -47.98 -36.71 15.77
N ALA A 4 -47.00 -36.45 14.90
CA ALA A 4 -45.78 -35.73 15.25
C ALA A 4 -45.35 -34.93 14.02
N PHE A 5 -46.13 -33.88 13.73
CA PHE A 5 -45.64 -32.76 12.94
C PHE A 5 -44.71 -31.97 13.86
N GLU A 6 -43.40 -32.09 13.64
CA GLU A 6 -42.45 -31.08 14.11
C GLU A 6 -42.79 -29.78 13.36
N GLU A 7 -43.33 -28.81 14.10
CA GLU A 7 -43.49 -27.44 13.63
C GLU A 7 -42.08 -26.88 13.33
N ASP A 8 -41.77 -26.70 12.05
CA ASP A 8 -40.73 -25.78 11.60
C ASP A 8 -41.05 -24.40 12.19
N ALA A 9 -40.37 -24.06 13.29
CA ALA A 9 -40.42 -22.72 13.85
C ALA A 9 -39.83 -21.77 12.81
N GLU A 10 -40.71 -21.05 12.09
CA GLU A 10 -40.30 -19.97 11.20
C GLU A 10 -39.40 -19.01 12.00
N ASN A 11 -38.14 -18.89 11.56
CA ASN A 11 -37.18 -17.96 12.14
C ASN A 11 -37.73 -16.53 11.94
N THR A 12 -38.34 -15.98 12.99
CA THR A 12 -39.02 -14.69 12.96
C THR A 12 -38.07 -13.63 13.51
N ILE A 13 -37.60 -12.75 12.63
CA ILE A 13 -36.77 -11.59 12.98
C ILE A 13 -37.66 -10.36 13.18
N SER A 14 -37.30 -9.47 14.11
CA SER A 14 -38.01 -8.21 14.29
C SER A 14 -37.69 -7.23 13.16
N ILE A 15 -38.59 -6.27 12.90
CA ILE A 15 -38.33 -5.20 11.92
C ILE A 15 -37.09 -4.37 12.33
N GLY A 16 -36.83 -4.20 13.62
CA GLY A 16 -35.65 -3.46 14.11
C GLY A 16 -34.35 -4.19 13.81
N GLU A 17 -34.29 -5.49 14.08
CA GLU A 17 -33.13 -6.33 13.74
C GLU A 17 -32.93 -6.37 12.22
N PHE A 18 -34.00 -6.54 11.43
CA PHE A 18 -33.91 -6.50 9.97
C PHE A 18 -33.35 -5.18 9.42
N LEU A 19 -33.75 -4.04 9.99
CA LEU A 19 -33.21 -2.74 9.58
C LEU A 19 -31.73 -2.58 9.95
N GLN A 20 -31.35 -3.06 11.14
CA GLN A 20 -29.96 -3.03 11.59
C GLN A 20 -29.07 -3.92 10.70
N ASP A 21 -29.54 -5.13 10.38
CA ASP A 21 -28.82 -6.05 9.49
C ASP A 21 -28.64 -5.44 8.09
N LEU A 22 -29.65 -4.73 7.57
CA LEU A 22 -29.53 -4.02 6.30
C LEU A 22 -28.51 -2.88 6.35
N GLU A 23 -28.51 -2.08 7.43
CA GLU A 23 -27.53 -0.99 7.60
C GLU A 23 -26.09 -1.53 7.73
N GLU A 24 -25.90 -2.63 8.43
CA GLU A 24 -24.60 -3.29 8.56
C GLU A 24 -24.11 -3.86 7.22
N GLN A 25 -25.01 -4.49 6.46
CA GLN A 25 -24.70 -4.99 5.13
C GLN A 25 -24.38 -3.85 4.14
N GLU A 26 -25.13 -2.75 4.15
CA GLU A 26 -24.85 -1.58 3.32
C GLU A 26 -23.48 -0.97 3.64
N LEU A 27 -23.12 -0.89 4.93
CA LEU A 27 -21.82 -0.41 5.35
C LEU A 27 -20.69 -1.33 4.88
N GLU A 28 -20.88 -2.64 4.94
CA GLU A 28 -19.91 -3.63 4.44
C GLU A 28 -19.72 -3.51 2.91
N GLU A 29 -20.82 -3.39 2.16
CA GLU A 29 -20.78 -3.16 0.71
C GLU A 29 -20.03 -1.87 0.36
N ASP A 30 -20.26 -0.79 1.11
CA ASP A 30 -19.55 0.48 0.92
C ASP A 30 -18.05 0.38 1.19
N LEU A 31 -17.64 -0.42 2.18
CA LEU A 31 -16.24 -0.68 2.49
C LEU A 31 -15.55 -1.45 1.37
N VAL A 32 -16.24 -2.41 0.76
CA VAL A 32 -15.71 -3.25 -0.34
C VAL A 32 -15.72 -2.52 -1.68
N LEU A 33 -16.82 -1.83 -2.00
CA LEU A 33 -17.03 -1.19 -3.31
C LEU A 33 -16.54 0.26 -3.37
N GLY A 34 -16.13 0.82 -2.23
CA GLY A 34 -15.69 2.21 -2.12
C GLY A 34 -16.82 3.22 -2.33
N GLY A 35 -18.06 2.86 -1.95
CA GLY A 35 -19.23 3.73 -2.03
C GLY A 35 -19.76 3.99 -3.44
N ASP A 36 -19.49 3.10 -4.40
CA ASP A 36 -20.07 3.18 -5.75
C ASP A 36 -21.26 2.25 -5.92
N GLU A 37 -22.47 2.82 -6.03
CA GLU A 37 -23.72 2.08 -6.24
C GLU A 37 -23.81 1.32 -7.58
N GLY A 38 -22.83 1.46 -8.47
CA GLY A 38 -22.77 0.75 -9.76
C GLY A 38 -23.79 1.20 -10.82
N LYS A 39 -24.52 2.31 -10.59
CA LYS A 39 -25.59 2.80 -11.48
C LYS A 39 -25.11 3.71 -12.61
N GLU A 40 -24.03 4.45 -12.39
CA GLU A 40 -23.49 5.41 -13.34
C GLU A 40 -21.96 5.27 -13.45
N CYS A 41 -21.40 5.67 -14.59
CA CYS A 41 -19.94 5.68 -14.72
C CYS A 41 -19.34 6.74 -13.80
N THR A 42 -18.37 6.35 -13.00
CA THR A 42 -17.73 7.23 -12.01
C THR A 42 -16.75 8.22 -12.61
N TYR A 43 -16.57 8.23 -13.93
CA TYR A 43 -15.62 9.11 -14.61
C TYR A 43 -15.85 10.59 -14.29
N SER A 44 -17.12 11.02 -14.24
CA SER A 44 -17.55 12.37 -13.90
C SER A 44 -17.28 12.73 -12.43
N LYS A 45 -17.22 11.74 -11.53
CA LYS A 45 -16.85 11.89 -10.12
C LYS A 45 -15.35 12.21 -9.93
N GLY A 46 -14.54 12.08 -10.98
CA GLY A 46 -13.12 12.40 -10.98
C GLY A 46 -12.25 11.33 -10.33
N TYR A 47 -11.15 11.75 -9.70
CA TYR A 47 -10.24 10.85 -8.98
C TYR A 47 -10.76 10.65 -7.56
N MET A 48 -11.28 9.45 -7.28
CA MET A 48 -11.89 9.13 -6.00
C MET A 48 -10.85 8.60 -5.01
N LYS A 49 -11.10 8.82 -3.71
CA LYS A 49 -10.17 8.42 -2.64
C LYS A 49 -10.07 6.91 -2.48
N ARG A 50 -11.17 6.18 -2.63
CA ARG A 50 -11.25 4.72 -2.70
C ARG A 50 -12.27 4.41 -3.79
N HIS A 51 -11.92 3.53 -4.70
CA HIS A 51 -12.80 3.17 -5.80
C HIS A 51 -12.59 1.72 -6.18
N ALA A 52 -13.65 0.90 -6.18
CA ALA A 52 -13.57 -0.45 -6.73
C ALA A 52 -13.26 -0.40 -8.23
N ILE A 53 -12.14 -1.01 -8.60
CA ILE A 53 -11.62 -1.04 -9.97
C ILE A 53 -11.59 -2.46 -10.49
N PHE A 54 -11.88 -2.57 -11.78
CA PHE A 54 -11.86 -3.80 -12.53
C PHE A 54 -10.91 -3.66 -13.71
N SER A 55 -10.12 -4.69 -14.02
CA SER A 55 -9.34 -4.76 -15.27
C SER A 55 -10.03 -5.68 -16.26
N CYS A 56 -10.14 -5.28 -17.52
CA CYS A 56 -10.73 -6.12 -18.56
C CYS A 56 -9.63 -6.78 -19.40
N LEU A 57 -9.38 -8.07 -19.17
CA LEU A 57 -8.35 -8.84 -19.87
C LEU A 57 -8.69 -9.05 -21.35
N THR A 58 -9.98 -9.12 -21.70
CA THR A 58 -10.43 -9.21 -23.10
C THR A 58 -10.12 -7.93 -23.88
N CYS A 59 -10.33 -6.76 -23.27
CA CYS A 59 -10.06 -5.47 -23.94
C CYS A 59 -8.58 -5.12 -23.93
N THR A 60 -7.88 -5.43 -22.84
CA THR A 60 -6.48 -5.06 -22.71
C THR A 60 -5.69 -6.09 -21.89
N PRO A 61 -5.16 -7.12 -22.57
CA PRO A 61 -4.33 -8.15 -21.93
C PRO A 61 -3.06 -7.58 -21.26
N ASP A 62 -2.59 -6.43 -21.74
CA ASP A 62 -1.43 -5.73 -21.18
C ASP A 62 -1.71 -5.03 -19.84
N GLY A 63 -2.94 -5.05 -19.33
CA GLY A 63 -3.27 -4.60 -17.98
C GLY A 63 -2.91 -3.13 -17.70
N ASN A 64 -3.26 -2.23 -18.61
CA ASN A 64 -3.02 -0.79 -18.46
C ASN A 64 -4.32 0.05 -18.47
N VAL A 65 -5.44 -0.60 -18.17
CA VAL A 65 -6.78 0.01 -18.09
C VAL A 65 -7.50 -0.45 -16.83
N GLY A 66 -8.22 0.47 -16.18
CA GLY A 66 -9.14 0.16 -15.09
C GLY A 66 -10.52 0.74 -15.36
N VAL A 67 -11.56 -0.03 -15.09
CA VAL A 67 -12.96 0.37 -15.29
C VAL A 67 -13.71 0.32 -13.96
N CYS A 68 -14.68 1.22 -13.79
CA CYS A 68 -15.52 1.26 -12.59
C CYS A 68 -16.58 0.14 -12.58
N THR A 69 -17.18 -0.10 -11.41
CA THR A 69 -18.26 -1.07 -11.19
C THR A 69 -19.38 -0.95 -12.24
N SER A 70 -19.87 0.26 -12.52
CA SER A 70 -20.95 0.40 -13.51
C SER A 70 -20.52 0.02 -14.94
N CYS A 71 -19.25 0.26 -15.30
CA CYS A 71 -18.73 -0.11 -16.62
C CYS A 71 -18.44 -1.61 -16.73
N SER A 72 -17.95 -2.26 -15.68
CA SER A 72 -17.78 -3.72 -15.69
C SER A 72 -19.11 -4.42 -15.94
N LEU A 73 -20.19 -3.93 -15.31
CA LEU A 73 -21.53 -4.49 -15.44
C LEU A 73 -22.26 -4.12 -16.75
N SER A 74 -22.12 -2.89 -17.26
CA SER A 74 -22.94 -2.43 -18.40
C SER A 74 -22.24 -2.52 -19.77
N CYS A 75 -20.90 -2.52 -19.75
CA CYS A 75 -20.09 -2.40 -20.97
C CYS A 75 -19.16 -3.59 -21.20
N HIS A 76 -18.85 -4.35 -20.15
CA HIS A 76 -17.94 -5.49 -20.19
C HIS A 76 -18.58 -6.78 -19.63
N ASP A 77 -19.92 -6.87 -19.60
CA ASP A 77 -20.69 -7.98 -19.03
C ASP A 77 -20.34 -9.36 -19.62
N ALA A 78 -19.91 -9.39 -20.88
CA ALA A 78 -19.50 -10.60 -21.58
C ALA A 78 -17.97 -10.77 -21.73
N HIS A 79 -17.17 -9.96 -21.03
CA HIS A 79 -15.72 -10.00 -21.10
C HIS A 79 -15.13 -10.71 -19.88
N GLU A 80 -13.89 -11.16 -20.03
CA GLU A 80 -13.08 -11.59 -18.91
C GLU A 80 -12.59 -10.36 -18.15
N ILE A 81 -13.02 -10.26 -16.88
CA ILE A 81 -12.73 -9.14 -15.98
C ILE A 81 -12.08 -9.68 -14.72
N LEU A 82 -11.09 -8.95 -14.22
CA LEU A 82 -10.50 -9.12 -12.91
C LEU A 82 -10.98 -8.02 -11.98
N GLU A 83 -11.47 -8.39 -10.81
CA GLU A 83 -11.72 -7.47 -9.71
C GLU A 83 -10.41 -7.14 -9.01
N LEU A 84 -10.08 -5.85 -8.89
CA LEU A 84 -8.82 -5.37 -8.29
C LEU A 84 -9.04 -4.71 -6.92
N TRP A 85 -10.22 -4.89 -6.32
CA TRP A 85 -10.65 -4.23 -5.09
C TRP A 85 -10.55 -2.70 -5.19
N THR A 86 -10.54 -2.02 -4.05
CA THR A 86 -10.46 -0.56 -4.03
C THR A 86 -9.04 -0.07 -4.35
N LYS A 87 -8.95 0.93 -5.23
CA LYS A 87 -7.75 1.69 -5.55
C LYS A 87 -7.93 3.15 -5.16
N ARG A 88 -6.86 3.83 -4.77
CA ARG A 88 -6.90 5.24 -4.41
C ARG A 88 -6.55 6.13 -5.59
N ASN A 89 -7.14 7.32 -5.62
CA ASN A 89 -6.90 8.34 -6.65
C ASN A 89 -6.98 7.78 -8.07
N PHE A 90 -8.00 6.95 -8.34
CA PHE A 90 -8.21 6.31 -9.63
C PHE A 90 -9.48 6.85 -10.30
N ARG A 91 -9.45 6.95 -11.63
CA ARG A 91 -10.58 7.37 -12.46
C ARG A 91 -10.81 6.36 -13.58
N CYS A 92 -12.08 6.02 -13.85
CA CYS A 92 -12.45 5.03 -14.87
C CYS A 92 -11.85 5.35 -16.26
N ASP A 93 -11.21 4.37 -16.90
CA ASP A 93 -10.59 4.52 -18.22
C ASP A 93 -11.53 4.19 -19.39
N TYR A 94 -12.64 3.49 -19.16
CA TYR A 94 -13.42 2.94 -20.27
C TYR A 94 -13.92 4.02 -21.24
N GLY A 95 -13.61 3.92 -22.52
CA GLY A 95 -13.98 4.90 -23.54
C GLY A 95 -12.97 6.04 -23.75
N ASN A 96 -11.81 5.99 -23.08
CA ASN A 96 -10.66 6.82 -23.45
C ASN A 96 -9.86 6.20 -24.62
N SER A 97 -8.75 6.82 -25.05
CA SER A 97 -8.00 6.36 -26.23
C SER A 97 -7.38 4.98 -26.10
N LYS A 98 -7.24 4.45 -24.87
CA LYS A 98 -6.71 3.09 -24.63
C LYS A 98 -7.64 1.99 -25.15
N PHE A 99 -8.91 2.31 -25.37
CA PHE A 99 -9.92 1.41 -25.92
C PHE A 99 -10.17 1.59 -27.42
N GLY A 100 -9.33 2.37 -28.13
CA GLY A 100 -9.46 2.57 -29.57
C GLY A 100 -10.79 3.23 -29.94
N GLU A 101 -11.62 2.50 -30.70
CA GLU A 101 -12.94 2.97 -31.17
C GLU A 101 -14.10 2.56 -30.25
N PHE A 102 -13.84 1.90 -29.12
CA PHE A 102 -14.89 1.53 -28.17
C PHE A 102 -15.21 2.69 -27.23
N PHE A 103 -16.51 2.95 -27.02
CA PHE A 103 -17.00 4.06 -26.22
C PHE A 103 -17.82 3.59 -25.01
N CYS A 104 -17.80 4.38 -23.95
CA CYS A 104 -18.61 4.13 -22.78
C CYS A 104 -20.10 4.46 -23.04
N LYS A 105 -20.97 3.47 -22.80
CA LYS A 105 -22.43 3.63 -22.93
C LYS A 105 -23.02 4.60 -21.90
N LEU A 106 -22.32 4.80 -20.78
CA LEU A 106 -22.78 5.56 -19.62
C LEU A 106 -22.23 6.99 -19.58
N ASP A 107 -21.01 7.20 -20.06
CA ASP A 107 -20.38 8.53 -20.12
C ASP A 107 -19.49 8.64 -21.37
N ALA A 108 -19.96 9.39 -22.36
CA ALA A 108 -19.29 9.53 -23.65
C ALA A 108 -18.17 10.59 -23.66
N SER A 109 -18.13 11.50 -22.67
CA SER A 109 -17.27 12.69 -22.73
C SER A 109 -16.05 12.51 -21.82
N LYS A 110 -15.05 11.79 -22.33
CA LYS A 110 -13.82 11.52 -21.60
C LYS A 110 -12.60 12.21 -22.22
N ASP A 111 -11.70 12.66 -21.35
CA ASP A 111 -10.32 13.03 -21.67
C ASP A 111 -9.63 11.85 -22.36
N VAL A 112 -8.65 12.18 -23.22
CA VAL A 112 -7.91 11.19 -24.02
C VAL A 112 -7.25 10.13 -23.14
N GLU A 113 -6.62 10.54 -22.03
CA GLU A 113 -6.01 9.64 -21.06
C GLU A 113 -6.11 10.19 -19.63
N ASN A 114 -6.15 9.28 -18.65
CA ASN A 114 -6.07 9.61 -17.22
C ASN A 114 -4.61 9.53 -16.74
N THR A 115 -3.87 10.63 -16.85
CA THR A 115 -2.42 10.67 -16.57
C THR A 115 -2.03 10.41 -15.11
N LYS A 116 -2.97 10.49 -14.16
CA LYS A 116 -2.71 10.22 -12.74
C LYS A 116 -3.03 8.79 -12.31
N ASN A 117 -3.67 7.99 -13.17
CA ASN A 117 -3.92 6.59 -12.86
C ASN A 117 -2.59 5.83 -12.79
N THR A 118 -2.44 5.00 -11.76
CA THR A 118 -1.31 4.11 -11.58
C THR A 118 -1.74 2.67 -11.81
N TYR A 119 -0.91 1.91 -12.55
CA TYR A 119 -1.18 0.53 -12.91
C TYR A 119 -0.01 -0.32 -12.44
N ASN A 120 -0.30 -1.34 -11.64
CA ASN A 120 0.64 -2.38 -11.26
C ASN A 120 0.32 -3.67 -12.04
N HIS A 121 1.07 -4.75 -11.76
CA HIS A 121 0.86 -6.03 -12.42
C HIS A 121 -0.46 -6.74 -12.06
N ASN A 122 -1.21 -6.29 -11.05
CA ASN A 122 -2.54 -6.84 -10.73
C ASN A 122 -3.53 -6.63 -11.89
N PHE A 123 -3.35 -5.54 -12.65
CA PHE A 123 -4.18 -5.28 -13.82
C PHE A 123 -4.01 -6.33 -14.93
N LYS A 124 -2.96 -7.16 -14.86
CA LYS A 124 -2.72 -8.32 -15.74
C LYS A 124 -3.16 -9.65 -15.12
N GLY A 125 -3.67 -9.62 -13.89
CA GLY A 125 -3.98 -10.81 -13.12
C GLY A 125 -2.76 -11.49 -12.51
N SER A 126 -1.66 -10.75 -12.30
CA SER A 126 -0.49 -11.23 -11.55
C SER A 126 -0.43 -10.54 -10.19
N TYR A 127 -0.10 -11.31 -9.16
CA TYR A 127 -0.06 -10.85 -7.78
C TYR A 127 1.23 -11.30 -7.10
N CYS A 128 1.60 -10.55 -6.05
CA CYS A 128 2.78 -10.80 -5.23
C CYS A 128 4.11 -10.72 -6.01
N THR A 129 5.23 -10.74 -5.31
CA THR A 129 6.55 -10.81 -5.93
C THR A 129 6.78 -12.08 -6.76
N CYS A 130 5.97 -13.12 -6.59
CA CYS A 130 6.04 -14.35 -7.36
C CYS A 130 5.36 -14.24 -8.74
N GLY A 131 4.49 -13.24 -8.95
CA GLY A 131 3.80 -12.99 -10.22
C GLY A 131 2.75 -14.04 -10.60
N ARG A 132 2.28 -14.83 -9.63
CA ARG A 132 1.27 -15.87 -9.87
C ARG A 132 -0.14 -15.27 -10.00
N PRO A 133 -1.04 -15.92 -10.75
CA PRO A 133 -2.41 -15.48 -10.85
C PRO A 133 -3.22 -15.82 -9.60
N TYR A 134 -4.40 -15.20 -9.49
CA TYR A 134 -5.39 -15.54 -8.48
C TYR A 134 -6.78 -15.70 -9.12
N PRO A 135 -7.49 -16.81 -8.88
CA PRO A 135 -7.03 -18.00 -8.16
C PRO A 135 -5.90 -18.73 -8.92
N ASP A 136 -4.91 -19.26 -8.19
CA ASP A 136 -3.77 -19.98 -8.78
C ASP A 136 -4.22 -21.42 -9.16
N PRO A 137 -4.24 -21.82 -10.45
CA PRO A 137 -4.69 -23.15 -10.86
C PRO A 137 -3.76 -24.28 -10.38
N ASP A 138 -2.53 -23.96 -10.00
CA ASP A 138 -1.54 -24.95 -9.56
C ASP A 138 -1.54 -25.16 -8.02
N VAL A 139 -2.44 -24.49 -7.30
CA VAL A 139 -2.53 -24.54 -5.83
C VAL A 139 -3.93 -25.01 -5.41
N GLU A 140 -3.99 -26.13 -4.67
CA GLU A 140 -5.27 -26.69 -4.19
C GLU A 140 -5.92 -25.80 -3.12
N ASP A 141 -5.14 -25.28 -2.18
CA ASP A 141 -5.61 -24.44 -1.07
C ASP A 141 -5.17 -22.99 -1.26
N GLN A 142 -6.10 -22.12 -1.64
CA GLN A 142 -5.84 -20.67 -1.75
C GLN A 142 -5.78 -20.08 -0.33
N LEU A 143 -4.61 -19.58 0.05
CA LEU A 143 -4.44 -18.88 1.33
C LEU A 143 -4.86 -17.41 1.22
N GLU A 144 -5.15 -16.81 2.36
CA GLU A 144 -5.45 -15.38 2.47
C GLU A 144 -4.22 -14.55 2.04
N ASN A 145 -4.48 -13.56 1.18
CA ASN A 145 -3.45 -12.63 0.70
C ASN A 145 -3.60 -11.28 1.40
N LEU A 146 -2.48 -10.59 1.64
CA LEU A 146 -2.46 -9.27 2.27
C LEU A 146 -2.25 -8.17 1.23
N GLN A 147 -3.13 -7.16 1.23
CA GLN A 147 -2.97 -5.97 0.39
C GLN A 147 -2.08 -4.94 1.07
N CYS A 148 -1.03 -4.49 0.37
CA CYS A 148 -0.22 -3.37 0.84
C CYS A 148 -0.99 -2.05 0.67
N CYS A 149 -1.18 -1.29 1.76
CA CYS A 149 -1.91 -0.02 1.72
C CYS A 149 -1.14 1.12 1.02
N ILE A 150 0.11 0.90 0.58
CA ILE A 150 0.92 1.88 -0.17
C ILE A 150 0.92 1.59 -1.66
N CYS A 151 1.40 0.41 -2.09
CA CYS A 151 1.50 0.05 -3.50
C CYS A 151 0.23 -0.63 -4.06
N GLU A 152 -0.75 -0.93 -3.18
CA GLU A 152 -2.03 -1.55 -3.53
C GLU A 152 -1.91 -2.91 -4.23
N ASP A 153 -0.75 -3.56 -4.07
CA ASP A 153 -0.47 -4.91 -4.53
C ASP A 153 -0.79 -5.94 -3.43
N TRP A 154 -1.10 -7.16 -3.84
CA TRP A 154 -1.48 -8.28 -2.98
C TRP A 154 -0.32 -9.24 -2.82
N PHE A 155 -0.08 -9.70 -1.59
CA PHE A 155 1.06 -10.54 -1.26
C PHE A 155 0.61 -11.81 -0.54
N HIS A 156 1.23 -12.92 -0.92
CA HIS A 156 1.16 -14.16 -0.15
C HIS A 156 1.97 -13.99 1.14
N GLU A 157 1.48 -14.50 2.26
CA GLU A 157 2.19 -14.43 3.55
C GLU A 157 3.60 -15.03 3.48
N GLU A 158 3.76 -16.15 2.77
CA GLU A 158 5.03 -16.87 2.59
C GLU A 158 6.09 -16.04 1.83
N HIS A 159 5.65 -15.08 1.01
CA HIS A 159 6.50 -14.25 0.17
C HIS A 159 6.81 -12.89 0.80
N LEU A 160 6.41 -12.66 2.06
CA LEU A 160 6.72 -11.44 2.81
C LEU A 160 8.17 -11.39 3.33
N GLY A 161 8.89 -12.52 3.27
CA GLY A 161 10.26 -12.63 3.74
C GLY A 161 10.38 -12.53 5.27
N LEU A 162 9.33 -12.92 5.98
CA LEU A 162 9.33 -13.03 7.43
C LEU A 162 10.21 -14.20 7.89
N GLU A 163 10.96 -14.03 8.97
CA GLU A 163 11.70 -15.13 9.58
C GLU A 163 10.73 -16.12 10.24
N SER A 164 11.14 -17.38 10.44
CA SER A 164 10.26 -18.43 11.01
C SER A 164 9.69 -18.10 12.41
N SER A 165 10.21 -17.07 13.08
CA SER A 165 9.73 -16.57 14.37
C SER A 165 8.73 -15.41 14.23
N ASP A 166 8.69 -14.75 13.07
CA ASP A 166 7.85 -13.59 12.78
C ASP A 166 6.65 -14.07 11.96
N MET A 167 5.57 -14.48 12.60
CA MET A 167 4.32 -14.78 11.89
C MET A 167 3.53 -13.48 11.68
N VAL A 168 2.64 -13.49 10.68
CA VAL A 168 1.64 -12.41 10.53
C VAL A 168 0.88 -12.28 11.87
N PRO A 169 0.83 -11.09 12.50
CA PRO A 169 0.25 -10.93 13.83
C PRO A 169 -1.24 -11.27 13.86
N ARG A 170 -1.59 -12.35 14.57
CA ARG A 170 -2.96 -12.86 14.74
C ARG A 170 -3.24 -13.15 16.21
N ASP A 171 -4.49 -13.00 16.64
CA ASP A 171 -4.92 -13.32 18.00
C ASP A 171 -5.16 -14.83 18.21
N ASP A 172 -5.56 -15.24 19.42
CA ASP A 172 -5.84 -16.64 19.76
C ASP A 172 -6.96 -17.28 18.92
N LYS A 173 -7.77 -16.46 18.23
CA LYS A 173 -8.85 -16.90 17.34
C LYS A 173 -8.43 -16.92 15.86
N GLY A 174 -7.21 -16.48 15.55
CA GLY A 174 -6.69 -16.37 14.18
C GLY A 174 -6.99 -15.03 13.50
N GLU A 175 -7.59 -14.07 14.21
CA GLU A 175 -7.96 -12.78 13.65
C GLU A 175 -6.74 -11.83 13.57
N PRO A 176 -6.59 -11.06 12.48
CA PRO A 176 -5.52 -10.07 12.35
C PRO A 176 -5.50 -9.05 13.50
N GLN A 177 -4.33 -8.83 14.10
CA GLN A 177 -4.13 -7.80 15.14
C GLN A 177 -3.76 -6.42 14.59
N PHE A 178 -3.68 -6.29 13.27
CA PHE A 178 -3.36 -5.06 12.55
C PHE A 178 -4.55 -4.62 11.67
N GLU A 179 -4.58 -3.35 11.29
CA GLU A 179 -5.58 -2.78 10.37
C GLU A 179 -5.02 -2.66 8.95
N ASP A 180 -3.75 -2.29 8.81
CA ASP A 180 -3.11 -2.16 7.49
C ASP A 180 -1.74 -2.82 7.47
N PHE A 181 -1.33 -3.18 6.26
CA PHE A 181 -0.06 -3.81 5.97
C PHE A 181 0.74 -2.94 4.99
N ILE A 182 2.04 -2.76 5.25
CA ILE A 182 2.98 -2.11 4.32
C ILE A 182 4.08 -3.11 3.96
N CYS A 183 4.17 -3.42 2.66
CA CYS A 183 5.19 -4.31 2.12
C CYS A 183 6.56 -3.61 1.96
N GLN A 184 7.59 -4.37 1.59
CA GLN A 184 8.96 -3.89 1.37
C GLN A 184 9.16 -3.19 0.01
N CYS A 185 8.15 -2.47 -0.48
CA CYS A 185 8.27 -1.73 -1.74
C CYS A 185 9.06 -0.43 -1.55
N PRO A 186 9.70 0.12 -2.60
CA PRO A 186 10.46 1.37 -2.48
C PRO A 186 9.63 2.58 -1.99
N ALA A 187 8.31 2.54 -2.20
CA ALA A 187 7.42 3.57 -1.69
C ALA A 187 7.22 3.50 -0.16
N ALA A 188 7.52 2.36 0.47
CA ALA A 188 7.42 2.18 1.92
C ALA A 188 8.51 2.97 2.67
N ASP A 189 9.64 3.28 2.04
CA ASP A 189 10.74 4.05 2.65
C ASP A 189 10.27 5.43 3.14
N TYR A 190 9.29 6.05 2.46
CA TYR A 190 8.73 7.34 2.86
C TYR A 190 7.87 7.26 4.13
N TYR A 191 7.49 6.05 4.54
CA TYR A 191 6.61 5.78 5.68
C TYR A 191 7.34 5.16 6.87
N GLU A 192 8.67 5.08 6.83
CA GLU A 192 9.49 4.49 7.90
C GLU A 192 9.26 5.18 9.27
N PHE A 193 8.89 6.46 9.27
CA PHE A 193 8.54 7.22 10.48
C PHE A 193 7.32 6.64 11.24
N LEU A 194 6.53 5.76 10.62
CA LEU A 194 5.43 5.05 11.29
C LEU A 194 5.95 4.00 12.27
N ARG A 195 7.14 3.42 12.03
CA ARG A 195 7.77 2.44 12.92
C ARG A 195 8.11 3.04 14.28
N ASP A 196 8.61 4.27 14.31
CA ASP A 196 8.98 4.97 15.54
C ASP A 196 7.78 5.29 16.45
N LYS A 197 6.55 5.04 15.98
CA LYS A 197 5.31 5.18 16.74
C LYS A 197 4.71 3.87 17.22
N GLU A 198 5.20 2.70 16.79
CA GLU A 198 4.88 1.44 17.46
C GLU A 198 5.53 1.48 18.84
N VAL A 199 4.71 1.79 19.84
CA VAL A 199 5.09 1.84 21.25
C VAL A 199 5.55 0.44 21.67
N VAL A 200 6.83 0.36 22.02
CA VAL A 200 7.46 -0.52 23.00
C VAL A 200 6.44 -1.33 23.82
N GLU A 201 6.28 -2.62 23.54
CA GLU A 201 5.82 -3.56 24.56
C GLU A 201 6.98 -3.90 25.50
N ASP A 202 6.77 -3.60 26.77
CA ASP A 202 7.70 -3.81 27.89
C ASP A 202 8.22 -5.26 27.95
N ALA A 203 9.52 -5.45 27.72
CA ALA A 203 10.26 -6.60 28.22
C ALA A 203 11.18 -6.14 29.36
N PRO A 204 11.14 -6.74 30.57
CA PRO A 204 11.95 -6.28 31.69
C PRO A 204 13.43 -6.59 31.44
N LEU A 205 14.23 -5.54 31.29
CA LEU A 205 15.68 -5.63 31.32
C LEU A 205 16.13 -6.03 32.73
N THR A 206 16.54 -7.29 32.89
CA THR A 206 17.31 -7.71 34.06
C THR A 206 18.76 -7.25 33.89
N VAL A 207 19.14 -6.33 34.76
CA VAL A 207 20.50 -5.82 34.97
C VAL A 207 21.41 -6.96 35.45
N GLY A 208 22.53 -7.17 34.76
CA GLY A 208 23.62 -8.06 35.17
C GLY A 208 24.96 -7.64 34.55
N SER A 209 25.73 -6.88 35.31
CA SER A 209 26.98 -6.21 34.96
C SER A 209 28.19 -7.14 34.78
N SER A 210 29.09 -6.88 33.81
CA SER A 210 30.52 -6.50 34.02
C SER A 210 31.49 -6.99 32.91
N LYS A 211 32.28 -6.04 32.37
CA LYS A 211 33.76 -6.07 32.15
C LYS A 211 34.34 -7.05 31.09
N GLU A 212 35.34 -6.74 30.24
CA GLU A 212 36.43 -5.76 30.20
C GLU A 212 36.88 -5.40 28.76
N LEU A 213 37.64 -4.30 28.68
CA LEU A 213 38.51 -3.82 27.61
C LEU A 213 39.58 -4.83 27.17
N ASN A 214 40.03 -4.78 25.91
CA ASN A 214 41.42 -4.40 25.62
C ASN A 214 41.67 -4.09 24.14
N ASN A 215 42.53 -3.09 23.99
CA ASN A 215 43.05 -2.43 22.79
C ASN A 215 44.38 -3.08 22.42
N GLU A 216 44.70 -3.26 21.14
CA GLU A 216 46.10 -3.19 20.69
C GLU A 216 46.22 -2.97 19.18
N SER A 217 46.97 -1.93 18.82
CA SER A 217 47.34 -1.50 17.47
C SER A 217 48.70 -2.11 17.09
N SER A 218 48.98 -2.30 15.80
CA SER A 218 50.34 -2.13 15.27
C SER A 218 50.36 -1.87 13.76
N SER A 219 50.93 -0.73 13.42
CA SER A 219 51.38 -0.23 12.12
C SER A 219 52.64 -0.94 11.60
N VAL A 220 52.80 -1.10 10.27
CA VAL A 220 54.09 -0.97 9.54
C VAL A 220 53.82 -0.57 8.07
N GLU A 221 54.62 0.38 7.57
CA GLU A 221 54.61 1.00 6.24
C GLU A 221 55.32 0.21 5.10
N THR A 222 54.82 0.45 3.88
CA THR A 222 55.37 0.54 2.48
C THR A 222 56.84 0.21 2.13
N PRO A 223 57.16 -0.17 0.86
CA PRO A 223 57.32 0.82 -0.23
C PRO A 223 56.88 0.42 -1.67
N ILE A 224 56.81 1.48 -2.48
CA ILE A 224 56.32 1.67 -3.86
C ILE A 224 57.33 1.23 -4.94
N THR A 225 56.87 0.81 -6.13
CA THR A 225 57.40 1.28 -7.45
C THR A 225 56.44 0.99 -8.60
N ASP A 226 56.29 2.01 -9.45
CA ASP A 226 55.41 2.18 -10.61
C ASP A 226 55.65 1.24 -11.82
N ASN A 227 54.63 1.09 -12.67
CA ASN A 227 54.68 1.42 -14.11
C ASN A 227 53.29 1.26 -14.79
N ASN A 228 52.73 2.39 -15.23
CA ASN A 228 51.63 2.54 -16.21
C ASN A 228 52.23 2.43 -17.66
N PRO A 229 51.53 2.52 -18.84
CA PRO A 229 50.29 3.32 -19.11
C PRO A 229 49.28 2.84 -20.21
N LYS A 230 48.16 3.62 -20.30
CA LYS A 230 47.22 3.92 -21.44
C LYS A 230 45.92 3.10 -21.51
N GLU A 231 44.70 3.64 -21.67
CA GLU A 231 44.14 4.83 -22.36
C GLU A 231 42.76 5.21 -21.74
N ASP A 232 42.52 6.47 -21.28
CA ASP A 232 41.60 7.53 -21.78
C ASP A 232 40.09 7.15 -21.97
N CYS A 233 39.06 7.91 -21.55
CA CYS A 233 38.89 9.37 -21.58
C CYS A 233 37.76 9.96 -20.66
N ASN A 234 38.15 11.02 -19.96
CA ASN A 234 37.53 12.34 -19.71
C ASN A 234 36.03 12.52 -19.28
N GLY A 235 35.85 12.88 -18.01
CA GLY A 235 34.71 13.63 -17.46
C GLY A 235 35.18 14.50 -16.28
N LYS A 236 35.05 15.82 -16.42
CA LYS A 236 35.70 16.88 -15.64
C LYS A 236 35.22 16.94 -14.18
N ALA A 237 36.07 16.57 -13.21
CA ALA A 237 35.87 16.82 -11.78
C ALA A 237 36.89 17.87 -11.29
N VAL A 238 36.40 18.95 -10.69
CA VAL A 238 37.23 19.91 -9.94
C VAL A 238 36.89 19.72 -8.46
N LEU A 239 37.92 19.35 -7.71
CA LEU A 239 37.94 19.12 -6.26
C LEU A 239 37.97 20.42 -5.46
N LEU A 240 37.29 20.42 -4.32
CA LEU A 240 37.56 21.15 -3.07
C LEU A 240 36.50 20.63 -2.09
N GLY A 241 36.75 20.07 -0.91
CA GLY A 241 37.91 19.89 -0.05
C GLY A 241 37.30 19.46 1.30
N GLU A 242 37.96 18.59 2.04
CA GLU A 242 37.45 18.05 3.30
C GLU A 242 37.45 19.12 4.40
N ASN A 243 36.28 19.38 5.01
CA ASN A 243 36.21 19.97 6.34
C ASN A 243 34.91 19.53 7.03
N ALA A 244 35.07 19.14 8.29
CA ALA A 244 34.00 18.82 9.22
C ALA A 244 32.98 19.96 9.38
N THR A 245 31.71 19.62 9.26
CA THR A 245 30.60 20.31 9.94
C THR A 245 29.51 19.29 10.24
N THR A 246 29.68 18.59 11.35
CA THR A 246 28.56 18.09 12.14
C THR A 246 27.72 19.28 12.59
N ASN A 247 26.39 19.13 12.53
CA ASN A 247 25.37 20.10 12.96
C ASN A 247 25.32 21.39 12.14
N THR A 248 24.34 21.51 11.24
CA THR A 248 23.41 22.66 11.09
C THR A 248 22.64 22.52 9.77
N LEU A 249 21.63 21.63 9.72
CA LEU A 249 20.50 21.73 8.77
C LEU A 249 19.20 21.28 9.44
N LEU A 250 19.08 21.57 10.74
CA LEU A 250 17.84 21.45 11.49
C LEU A 250 17.36 22.88 11.73
N ASN A 251 16.47 23.36 10.86
CA ASN A 251 15.50 24.45 11.08
C ASN A 251 15.17 25.13 9.75
N GLN A 252 14.21 24.57 9.02
CA GLN A 252 13.37 25.37 8.12
C GLN A 252 11.99 24.73 7.92
N CYS A 253 11.34 24.36 9.01
CA CYS A 253 9.90 24.05 9.05
C CYS A 253 9.10 25.09 9.86
N ASN A 254 9.68 26.27 10.11
CA ASN A 254 9.07 27.33 10.92
C ASN A 254 8.76 28.58 10.10
N THR A 255 7.82 28.51 9.16
CA THR A 255 7.04 29.69 8.74
C THR A 255 5.76 29.23 8.02
N ILE A 256 4.65 29.14 8.74
CA ILE A 256 3.28 29.53 8.33
C ILE A 256 2.42 29.45 9.61
N ALA A 257 1.68 30.53 9.90
CA ALA A 257 0.90 30.70 11.13
C ALA A 257 -0.44 29.93 11.06
N GLY A 258 -0.68 29.04 12.04
CA GLY A 258 -1.90 28.25 12.24
C GLY A 258 -1.70 27.19 13.35
N PRO A 259 -2.76 26.64 13.98
CA PRO A 259 -2.65 26.01 15.30
C PRO A 259 -1.76 24.76 15.28
N SER A 260 -0.74 24.77 16.14
CA SER A 260 0.39 23.83 16.25
C SER A 260 1.28 23.71 15.00
N THR A 261 2.22 24.66 14.86
CA THR A 261 3.21 24.70 13.77
C THR A 261 4.33 23.66 13.89
N LYS A 262 4.32 22.77 14.90
CA LYS A 262 5.38 21.77 15.10
C LYS A 262 4.93 20.42 14.56
N CYS A 263 5.48 20.03 13.42
CA CYS A 263 5.30 18.69 12.86
C CYS A 263 5.84 17.63 13.83
N VAL A 264 5.00 16.66 14.22
CA VAL A 264 5.39 15.56 15.13
C VAL A 264 6.32 14.57 14.43
N VAL A 265 6.23 14.46 13.11
CA VAL A 265 7.10 13.59 12.30
C VAL A 265 8.53 14.13 12.25
N GLY A 266 8.74 15.43 12.43
CA GLY A 266 10.08 16.04 12.48
C GLY A 266 10.88 15.99 11.16
N LEU A 267 10.34 15.34 10.11
CA LEU A 267 10.95 15.20 8.79
C LEU A 267 10.26 16.13 7.78
N ASN A 268 11.05 16.75 6.92
CA ASN A 268 10.54 17.27 5.67
C ASN A 268 10.31 16.08 4.72
N LEU A 269 9.10 15.52 4.73
CA LEU A 269 8.75 14.31 3.97
C LEU A 269 8.93 14.47 2.44
N LEU A 270 9.04 15.71 1.93
CA LEU A 270 9.33 15.99 0.52
C LEU A 270 10.83 15.95 0.19
N GLU A 271 11.71 15.96 1.19
CA GLU A 271 13.17 16.01 1.06
C GLU A 271 13.89 14.89 1.83
N ALA A 272 13.13 13.97 2.46
CA ALA A 272 13.71 12.88 3.23
C ALA A 272 14.53 11.97 2.31
N PRO A 273 15.81 11.68 2.63
CA PRO A 273 16.61 10.77 1.83
C PRO A 273 15.96 9.39 1.88
N ILE A 274 15.72 8.80 0.70
CA ILE A 274 15.38 7.38 0.57
C ILE A 274 16.51 6.61 1.25
N SER A 275 16.18 5.85 2.30
CA SER A 275 17.16 4.99 2.95
C SER A 275 17.66 3.97 1.93
N LEU A 276 18.98 3.81 1.83
CA LEU A 276 19.56 2.80 0.95
C LEU A 276 19.45 1.38 1.55
N GLU A 277 19.02 1.28 2.80
CA GLU A 277 18.66 0.02 3.44
C GLU A 277 17.27 -0.40 3.01
N LYS A 278 17.05 -1.70 2.75
CA LYS A 278 15.75 -2.21 2.33
C LYS A 278 14.68 -1.83 3.38
N SER A 279 13.62 -1.15 2.94
CA SER A 279 12.39 -0.95 3.71
C SER A 279 11.98 -2.26 4.40
N LYS A 280 11.78 -2.24 5.73
CA LYS A 280 11.25 -3.43 6.42
C LYS A 280 9.74 -3.43 6.35
N LEU A 281 9.20 -4.64 6.45
CA LEU A 281 7.77 -4.90 6.60
C LEU A 281 7.17 -4.13 7.80
N MET A 282 5.92 -3.69 7.69
CA MET A 282 5.18 -3.06 8.79
C MET A 282 3.73 -3.58 8.85
N PHE A 283 3.25 -3.86 10.06
CA PHE A 283 1.86 -4.17 10.36
C PHE A 283 1.33 -3.06 11.26
N LEU A 284 0.42 -2.25 10.77
CA LEU A 284 -0.04 -1.05 11.47
C LEU A 284 -1.22 -1.39 12.37
N SER A 285 -1.13 -1.02 13.64
CA SER A 285 -2.18 -1.28 14.64
C SER A 285 -3.51 -0.64 14.27
N LYS A 286 -4.60 -1.13 14.87
CA LYS A 286 -5.93 -0.51 14.74
C LYS A 286 -5.89 0.98 15.11
N ASN A 287 -6.55 1.80 14.31
CA ASN A 287 -6.65 3.26 14.44
C ASN A 287 -5.32 4.02 14.31
N TRP A 288 -4.24 3.44 13.75
CA TRP A 288 -2.94 4.12 13.57
C TRP A 288 -3.06 5.45 12.81
N ARG A 289 -4.08 5.61 11.97
CA ARG A 289 -4.38 6.86 11.24
C ARG A 289 -4.74 8.02 12.16
N GLU A 290 -5.25 7.75 13.35
CA GLU A 290 -5.57 8.78 14.35
C GLU A 290 -4.30 9.44 14.91
N ASP A 291 -3.21 8.69 14.96
CA ASP A 291 -1.91 9.14 15.45
C ASP A 291 -1.11 9.92 14.39
N LEU A 292 -1.61 10.02 13.16
CA LEU A 292 -0.93 10.76 12.09
C LEU A 292 -0.91 12.26 12.37
N CYS A 293 0.21 12.89 12.02
CA CYS A 293 0.36 14.33 12.11
C CYS A 293 -0.58 15.02 11.13
N ARG A 294 -1.46 15.90 11.62
CA ARG A 294 -2.44 16.63 10.79
C ARG A 294 -1.99 18.03 10.40
N CYS A 295 -0.68 18.30 10.42
CA CYS A 295 -0.17 19.60 9.96
C CYS A 295 -0.32 19.71 8.42
N PRO A 296 -0.43 20.93 7.85
CA PRO A 296 -0.67 21.11 6.41
C PRO A 296 0.33 20.37 5.51
N HIS A 297 1.59 20.27 5.94
CA HIS A 297 2.63 19.57 5.18
C HIS A 297 2.42 18.04 5.17
N CYS A 298 2.10 17.44 6.31
CA CYS A 298 1.82 16.00 6.40
C CYS A 298 0.50 15.65 5.70
N THR A 299 -0.53 16.48 5.86
CA THR A 299 -1.81 16.25 5.19
C THR A 299 -1.70 16.32 3.67
N GLU A 300 -0.83 17.17 3.11
CA GLU A 300 -0.56 17.18 1.67
C GLU A 300 0.19 15.94 1.22
N PHE A 301 1.16 15.47 2.01
CA PHE A 301 1.92 14.25 1.71
C PHE A 301 1.06 12.98 1.75
N TYR A 302 0.06 12.89 2.63
CA TYR A 302 -0.83 11.72 2.75
C TYR A 302 -1.95 11.64 1.70
N LYS A 303 -2.07 12.63 0.79
CA LYS A 303 -3.09 12.63 -0.28
C LYS A 303 -2.72 11.71 -1.43
#